data_AF-A0A967HDX7-F1
#
_entry.id   AF-A0A967HDX7-F1
#
_cell.length_a   1.000
_cell.length_b   1.000
_cell.length_c   1.000
_cell.angle_alpha   90.00
_cell.angle_beta   90.00
_cell.angle_gamma   90.00
#
_symmetry.space_group_name_H-M   'P 1'
#
loop_
_entity.id
_entity.type
_entity.pdbx_description
1 polymer ?
#
loop_
_entity_poly.entity_id
_entity_poly.type
_entity_poly.pdbx_seq_one_letter_code
_entity_poly.pdbx_strand_id
1 'polypeptide(L)'
;MPPAVLGAVRPPTRIRGPRALLWAVLGAALLGLASCTAEAREIVLASTTSTQDSGLFDVLIPAFERAHPGYRVRVLAVGSGEALALGRRGDADVLLVHSPAAEREFMADGHGIDRRPVMHNEFVILGPPDD
;
A
#
# COMPACT_ATOMS: atom_id res chain seq x y z
N MET A 1 -29.26 64.62 -20.13
CA MET A 1 -29.43 64.29 -18.69
C MET A 1 -29.35 62.78 -18.51
N PRO A 2 -28.16 62.21 -18.26
CA PRO A 2 -27.99 60.83 -17.76
C PRO A 2 -27.78 60.76 -16.23
N PRO A 3 -27.95 59.58 -15.61
CA PRO A 3 -28.26 59.43 -14.18
C PRO A 3 -27.04 59.22 -13.25
N ALA A 4 -27.30 59.39 -11.96
CA ALA A 4 -26.42 59.21 -10.82
C ALA A 4 -25.93 57.75 -10.64
N VAL A 5 -24.64 57.59 -10.28
CA VAL A 5 -24.02 56.30 -9.96
C VAL A 5 -23.66 56.25 -8.47
N LEU A 6 -24.16 55.21 -7.79
CA LEU A 6 -23.92 54.86 -6.39
C LEU A 6 -22.42 54.70 -6.08
N GLY A 7 -22.00 55.27 -4.95
CA GLY A 7 -20.62 55.19 -4.44
C GLY A 7 -20.24 53.79 -3.94
N ALA A 8 -19.12 53.27 -4.45
CA ALA A 8 -18.47 52.08 -3.94
C ALA A 8 -17.53 52.43 -2.77
N VAL A 9 -17.81 51.88 -1.59
CA VAL A 9 -16.89 51.85 -0.45
C VAL A 9 -15.72 50.93 -0.80
N ARG A 10 -14.51 51.48 -0.96
CA ARG A 10 -13.26 50.70 -1.07
C ARG A 10 -12.58 50.62 0.32
N PRO A 11 -12.23 49.43 0.83
CA PRO A 11 -11.42 49.33 2.04
C PRO A 11 -9.95 49.72 1.76
N PRO A 12 -9.22 50.27 2.75
CA PRO A 12 -7.81 50.60 2.57
C PRO A 12 -6.93 49.35 2.73
N THR A 13 -6.46 48.76 1.63
CA THR A 13 -5.36 47.79 1.67
C THR A 13 -4.03 48.52 1.82
N ARG A 14 -3.69 48.85 3.07
CA ARG A 14 -2.38 49.41 3.45
C ARG A 14 -1.39 48.26 3.60
N ILE A 15 -0.70 47.91 2.53
CA ILE A 15 0.33 46.87 2.51
C ILE A 15 1.50 47.33 3.38
N ARG A 16 1.71 46.65 4.52
CA ARG A 16 2.79 46.91 5.48
C ARG A 16 4.14 46.49 4.87
N GLY A 17 5.20 47.26 5.17
CA GLY A 17 6.48 47.34 4.44
C GLY A 17 7.37 46.07 4.30
N PRO A 18 8.64 46.22 3.91
CA PRO A 18 9.49 45.15 3.35
C PRO A 18 9.71 43.95 4.29
N ARG A 19 9.57 44.15 5.60
CA ARG A 19 9.63 43.07 6.61
C ARG A 19 8.46 42.10 6.51
N ALA A 20 7.27 42.56 6.12
CA ALA A 20 6.10 41.68 5.94
C ALA A 20 6.26 40.75 4.74
N LEU A 21 6.92 41.24 3.67
CA LEU A 21 7.26 40.43 2.51
C LEU A 21 8.30 39.35 2.85
N LEU A 22 9.30 39.70 3.67
CA LEU A 22 10.32 38.75 4.13
C LEU A 22 9.72 37.62 4.98
N TRP A 23 8.81 37.94 5.90
CA TRP A 23 8.09 36.95 6.70
C TRP A 23 7.14 36.09 5.85
N ALA A 24 6.50 36.66 4.83
CA ALA A 24 5.65 35.91 3.90
C ALA A 24 6.46 34.90 3.07
N VAL A 25 7.63 35.29 2.58
CA VAL A 25 8.53 34.40 1.84
C VAL A 25 9.12 33.31 2.73
N LEU A 26 9.54 33.66 3.96
CA LEU A 26 10.06 32.69 4.94
C LEU A 26 8.97 31.68 5.36
N GLY A 27 7.73 32.15 5.54
CA GLY A 27 6.57 31.29 5.82
C GLY A 27 6.23 30.35 4.65
N ALA A 28 6.27 30.86 3.41
CA ALA A 28 6.05 30.03 2.22
C ALA A 28 7.16 28.97 2.01
N ALA A 29 8.42 29.32 2.30
CA ALA A 29 9.54 28.38 2.26
C ALA A 29 9.41 27.28 3.33
N LEU A 30 8.97 27.63 4.55
CA LEU A 30 8.72 26.65 5.62
C LEU A 30 7.57 25.68 5.28
N LEU A 31 6.51 26.15 4.60
CA LEU A 31 5.41 25.28 4.14
C LEU A 31 5.85 24.34 3.01
N GLY A 32 6.74 24.78 2.11
CA GLY A 32 7.26 23.95 1.02
C GLY A 32 8.08 22.75 1.49
N LEU A 33 8.84 22.91 2.59
CA LEU A 33 9.63 21.84 3.22
C LEU A 33 8.78 20.78 3.93
N ALA A 34 7.55 21.11 4.32
CA ALA A 34 6.64 20.20 5.03
C ALA A 34 5.88 19.23 4.11
N SER A 35 5.96 19.39 2.78
CA SER A 35 5.14 18.64 1.82
C SER A 35 5.82 17.38 1.25
N CYS A 36 6.99 16.99 1.75
CA CYS A 36 7.62 15.72 1.36
C CYS A 36 7.04 14.56 2.19
N THR A 37 5.79 14.20 1.94
CA THR A 37 5.27 12.91 2.38
C THR A 37 5.66 11.88 1.34
N ALA A 38 6.50 10.91 1.71
CA ALA A 38 6.86 9.80 0.83
C ALA A 38 5.58 9.01 0.52
N GLU A 39 5.23 8.90 -0.76
CA GLU A 39 4.11 8.08 -1.20
C GLU A 39 4.41 6.62 -0.86
N ALA A 40 3.46 5.93 -0.23
CA ALA A 40 3.67 4.55 0.18
C ALA A 40 3.76 3.65 -1.06
N ARG A 41 4.79 2.81 -1.11
CA ARG A 41 5.01 1.89 -2.22
C ARG A 41 4.05 0.71 -2.11
N GLU A 42 3.28 0.47 -3.17
CA GLU A 42 2.43 -0.70 -3.27
C GLU A 42 3.25 -1.97 -3.53
N ILE A 43 2.90 -3.06 -2.85
CA ILE A 43 3.40 -4.43 -3.06
C ILE A 43 2.19 -5.30 -3.38
N VAL A 44 2.23 -6.02 -4.49
CA VAL A 44 1.19 -6.97 -4.88
C VAL A 44 1.56 -8.37 -4.38
N LEU A 45 0.77 -8.87 -3.43
CA LEU A 45 0.87 -10.23 -2.89
C LEU A 45 -0.17 -11.13 -3.57
N ALA A 46 0.28 -12.06 -4.41
CA ALA A 46 -0.60 -13.10 -4.92
C ALA A 46 -0.59 -14.32 -3.97
N SER A 47 -1.77 -14.73 -3.53
CA SER A 47 -1.95 -15.82 -2.57
C SER A 47 -3.18 -16.66 -2.90
N THR A 48 -3.46 -17.65 -2.06
CA THR A 48 -4.62 -18.52 -2.18
C THR A 48 -5.86 -18.01 -1.46
N THR A 49 -7.04 -18.26 -2.01
CA THR A 49 -8.33 -17.95 -1.35
C THR A 49 -8.43 -18.61 0.02
N SER A 50 -8.04 -19.88 0.16
CA SER A 50 -7.98 -20.58 1.44
C SER A 50 -7.12 -19.86 2.50
N THR A 51 -6.01 -19.23 2.08
CA THR A 51 -5.16 -18.45 3.00
C THR A 51 -5.83 -17.14 3.38
N GLN A 52 -6.48 -16.46 2.46
CA GLN A 52 -7.28 -15.26 2.75
C GLN A 52 -8.42 -15.58 3.73
N ASP A 53 -9.17 -16.65 3.46
CA ASP A 53 -10.34 -17.07 4.25
C ASP A 53 -9.98 -17.53 5.67
N SER A 54 -8.72 -17.90 5.91
CA SER A 54 -8.22 -18.21 7.26
C SER A 54 -8.15 -17.00 8.19
N GLY A 55 -8.25 -15.78 7.64
CA GLY A 55 -8.07 -14.52 8.39
C GLY A 55 -6.60 -14.16 8.65
N LEU A 56 -5.64 -14.92 8.12
CA LEU A 56 -4.21 -14.68 8.33
C LEU A 56 -3.80 -13.25 7.92
N PHE A 57 -4.30 -12.78 6.78
CA PHE A 57 -3.92 -11.47 6.23
C PHE A 57 -4.50 -10.29 6.99
N ASP A 58 -5.64 -10.48 7.67
CA ASP A 58 -6.24 -9.46 8.53
C ASP A 58 -5.35 -9.15 9.74
N VAL A 59 -4.46 -10.07 10.12
CA VAL A 59 -3.49 -9.89 11.20
C VAL A 59 -2.14 -9.43 10.67
N LEU A 60 -1.60 -10.12 9.66
CA LEU A 60 -0.23 -9.90 9.21
C LEU A 60 -0.06 -8.58 8.45
N ILE A 61 -1.01 -8.20 7.59
CA ILE A 61 -0.87 -6.99 6.77
C ILE A 61 -0.88 -5.74 7.64
N PRO A 62 -1.84 -5.54 8.58
CA PRO A 62 -1.80 -4.38 9.46
C PRO A 62 -0.57 -4.36 10.37
N ALA A 63 -0.03 -5.51 10.76
CA ALA A 63 1.23 -5.58 11.51
C ALA A 63 2.43 -5.16 10.65
N PHE A 64 2.51 -5.64 9.40
CA PHE A 64 3.56 -5.31 8.46
C PHE A 64 3.56 -3.81 8.11
N GLU A 65 2.40 -3.25 7.75
CA GLU A 65 2.30 -1.83 7.37
C GLU A 65 2.57 -0.89 8.55
N ARG A 66 2.25 -1.28 9.79
CA ARG A 66 2.66 -0.52 10.98
C ARG A 66 4.17 -0.55 11.20
N ALA A 67 4.80 -1.70 11.00
CA ALA A 67 6.25 -1.84 11.12
C ALA A 67 6.99 -1.16 9.97
N HIS A 68 6.37 -1.08 8.79
CA HIS A 68 6.94 -0.48 7.59
C HIS A 68 5.95 0.50 6.93
N PRO A 69 5.79 1.72 7.48
CA PRO A 69 4.78 2.69 7.04
C PRO A 69 4.89 3.17 5.58
N GLY A 70 6.06 2.94 4.96
CA GLY A 70 6.31 3.27 3.55
C GLY A 70 5.78 2.25 2.55
N TYR A 71 5.08 1.19 2.99
CA TYR A 71 4.54 0.17 2.12
C TYR A 71 3.03 -0.01 2.29
N ARG A 72 2.38 -0.40 1.20
CA ARG A 72 0.98 -0.88 1.18
C ARG A 72 0.92 -2.24 0.52
N VAL A 73 0.19 -3.17 1.10
CA VAL A 73 0.08 -4.53 0.56
C VAL A 73 -1.30 -4.73 -0.07
N ARG A 74 -1.33 -5.02 -1.38
CA ARG A 74 -2.55 -5.42 -2.08
C ARG A 74 -2.54 -6.93 -2.29
N VAL A 75 -3.54 -7.61 -1.74
CA VAL A 75 -3.68 -9.08 -1.87
C VAL A 75 -4.53 -9.43 -3.09
N LEU A 76 -4.03 -10.35 -3.91
CA LEU A 76 -4.79 -11.03 -4.96
C LEU A 76 -5.00 -12.49 -4.54
N ALA A 77 -6.21 -12.81 -4.08
CA ALA A 77 -6.58 -14.16 -3.64
C ALA A 77 -7.13 -14.98 -4.82
N VAL A 78 -6.35 -15.97 -5.28
CA VAL A 78 -6.67 -16.82 -6.44
C VAL A 78 -6.27 -18.28 -6.19
N GLY A 79 -6.32 -19.19 -7.17
CA GLY A 79 -5.75 -20.53 -7.00
C GLY A 79 -4.20 -20.51 -7.03
N SER A 80 -3.52 -21.50 -6.44
CA SER A 80 -2.04 -21.57 -6.45
C SER A 80 -1.44 -21.52 -7.87
N GLY A 81 -2.07 -22.18 -8.85
CA GLY A 81 -1.62 -22.14 -10.25
C GLY A 81 -1.76 -20.76 -10.88
N GLU A 82 -2.84 -20.04 -10.57
CA GLU A 82 -3.07 -18.68 -11.03
C GLU A 82 -2.11 -17.68 -10.37
N ALA A 83 -1.86 -17.83 -9.06
CA ALA A 83 -0.87 -17.01 -8.35
C ALA A 83 0.53 -17.15 -8.96
N LEU A 84 0.95 -18.37 -9.27
CA LEU A 84 2.21 -18.62 -9.98
C LEU A 84 2.19 -17.99 -11.39
N ALA A 85 1.08 -18.08 -12.12
CA ALA A 85 0.95 -17.44 -13.44
C ALA A 85 1.04 -15.91 -13.37
N LEU A 86 0.44 -15.28 -12.35
CA LEU A 86 0.57 -13.84 -12.07
C LEU A 86 2.04 -13.47 -11.83
N GLY A 87 2.74 -14.24 -11.00
CA GLY A 87 4.18 -14.05 -10.76
C GLY A 87 5.02 -14.19 -12.03
N ARG A 88 4.74 -15.18 -12.89
CA ARG A 88 5.45 -15.37 -14.17
C ARG A 88 5.31 -14.17 -15.11
N ARG A 89 4.17 -13.48 -15.09
CA ARG A 89 3.91 -12.29 -15.91
C ARG A 89 4.44 -11.00 -15.31
N GLY A 90 4.86 -11.01 -14.05
CA GLY A 90 5.26 -9.81 -13.30
C GLY A 90 4.07 -9.01 -12.77
N ASP A 91 2.88 -9.59 -12.72
CA ASP A 91 1.68 -8.95 -12.17
C ASP A 91 1.66 -8.97 -10.62
N ALA A 92 2.53 -9.77 -10.01
CA ALA A 92 2.68 -9.91 -8.55
C ALA A 92 4.16 -9.80 -8.14
N ASP A 93 4.43 -9.06 -7.07
CA ASP A 93 5.78 -8.86 -6.52
C ASP A 93 6.20 -10.01 -5.60
N VAL A 94 5.24 -10.57 -4.86
CA VAL A 94 5.45 -11.65 -3.88
C VAL A 94 4.37 -12.71 -4.04
N LEU A 95 4.77 -13.98 -3.90
CA LEU A 95 3.87 -15.12 -3.94
C LEU A 95 3.81 -15.81 -2.59
N LEU A 96 2.61 -16.10 -2.09
CA LEU A 96 2.39 -16.98 -0.94
C LEU A 96 1.46 -18.12 -1.35
N VAL A 97 2.06 -19.20 -1.81
CA VAL A 97 1.36 -20.39 -2.32
C VAL A 97 1.71 -21.62 -1.50
N HIS A 98 0.95 -22.70 -1.69
CA HIS A 98 1.13 -23.96 -0.97
C HIS A 98 1.26 -25.14 -1.95
N SER A 99 2.10 -25.00 -2.97
CA SER A 99 2.33 -26.04 -3.99
C SER A 99 3.83 -26.29 -4.17
N PRO A 100 4.46 -27.10 -3.29
CA PRO A 100 5.91 -27.23 -3.24
C PRO A 100 6.56 -27.69 -4.55
N ALA A 101 5.88 -28.55 -5.31
CA ALA A 101 6.39 -29.01 -6.60
C ALA A 101 6.39 -27.88 -7.65
N ALA A 102 5.27 -27.18 -7.78
CA ALA A 102 5.14 -26.08 -8.74
C ALA A 102 6.02 -24.87 -8.37
N GLU A 103 6.20 -24.60 -7.08
CA GLU A 103 7.16 -23.58 -6.61
C GLU A 103 8.60 -23.92 -7.02
N ARG A 104 9.02 -25.19 -6.89
CA ARG A 104 10.38 -25.60 -7.27
C ARG A 104 10.61 -25.45 -8.77
N GLU A 105 9.62 -25.82 -9.58
CA GLU A 105 9.65 -25.61 -11.03
C GLU A 105 9.73 -24.11 -11.38
N PHE A 106 8.86 -23.30 -10.78
CA PHE A 106 8.86 -21.84 -10.95
C PHE A 106 10.23 -21.20 -10.65
N MET A 107 10.91 -21.66 -9.59
CA MET A 107 12.27 -21.21 -9.26
C MET A 107 13.32 -21.72 -10.25
N ALA A 108 13.23 -22.99 -10.67
CA ALA A 108 14.14 -23.59 -11.65
C ALA A 108 14.05 -22.90 -13.02
N ASP A 109 12.86 -22.45 -13.40
CA ASP A 109 12.59 -21.68 -14.61
C ASP A 109 13.10 -20.22 -14.53
N GLY A 110 13.61 -19.79 -13.36
CA GLY A 110 14.15 -18.45 -13.16
C GLY A 110 13.11 -17.35 -12.94
N HIS A 111 11.86 -17.70 -12.63
CA HIS A 111 10.79 -16.72 -12.39
C HIS A 111 10.81 -16.11 -10.98
N GLY A 112 11.57 -16.69 -10.04
CA GLY A 112 11.71 -16.19 -8.67
C GLY A 112 13.17 -16.10 -8.24
N ILE A 113 13.43 -15.20 -7.28
CA ILE A 113 14.79 -14.93 -6.78
C ILE A 113 15.06 -15.53 -5.39
N ASP A 114 14.01 -15.73 -4.59
CA ASP A 114 14.10 -16.26 -3.23
C ASP A 114 12.84 -17.06 -2.90
N ARG A 115 13.01 -18.25 -2.32
CA ARG A 115 11.92 -19.14 -1.90
C ARG A 115 12.13 -19.53 -0.45
N ARG A 116 11.21 -19.14 0.42
CA ARG A 116 11.26 -19.45 1.86
C ARG A 116 9.99 -20.15 2.33
N PRO A 117 10.09 -21.27 3.06
CA PRO A 117 8.95 -21.81 3.77
C PRO A 117 8.57 -20.86 4.92
N VAL A 118 7.30 -20.46 4.99
CA VAL A 118 6.78 -19.52 6.01
C VAL A 118 5.91 -20.24 7.04
N MET A 119 5.06 -21.16 6.58
CA MET A 119 4.11 -21.90 7.40
C MET A 119 3.74 -23.23 6.73
N HIS A 120 3.11 -24.11 7.49
CA HIS A 120 2.49 -25.34 7.02
C HIS A 120 1.15 -25.52 7.72
N ASN A 121 0.23 -26.23 7.07
CA ASN A 121 -1.01 -26.65 7.70
C ASN A 121 -0.79 -28.00 8.37
N GLU A 122 -1.32 -28.15 9.57
CA GLU A 122 -1.45 -29.43 10.24
C GLU A 122 -2.91 -29.89 10.12
N PHE A 123 -3.11 -31.11 9.64
CA PHE A 123 -4.43 -31.71 9.52
C PHE A 123 -4.58 -32.78 10.59
N VAL A 124 -5.64 -32.68 11.38
CA VAL A 124 -5.98 -33.65 12.42
C VAL A 124 -7.25 -34.39 12.04
N ILE A 125 -7.30 -35.68 12.34
CA ILE A 125 -8.50 -36.50 12.22
C ILE A 125 -9.13 -36.55 13.60
N LEU A 126 -10.40 -36.16 13.70
CA LEU A 126 -11.17 -36.15 14.94
C LEU A 126 -12.23 -37.24 14.87
N GLY A 127 -12.43 -37.94 15.99
CA GLY A 127 -13.46 -38.95 16.17
C GLY A 127 -14.05 -38.89 17.57
N PRO A 128 -15.18 -39.56 17.82
CA PRO A 128 -15.66 -39.82 19.18
C PRO A 128 -14.55 -40.44 20.04
N PRO A 129 -14.49 -40.14 21.35
CA PRO A 129 -13.51 -40.77 22.24
C PRO A 129 -13.66 -42.30 22.34
N ASP A 130 -14.84 -42.82 21.96
CA ASP A 130 -15.24 -44.23 22.11
C ASP A 130 -15.40 -44.98 20.78
N ASP A 131 -14.92 -44.44 19.66
CA ASP A 131 -14.92 -45.08 18.32
C ASP A 131 -13.72 -46.04 18.12
#